data_AF-A0A380FKD4-F1
#
_entry.id   AF-A0A380FKD4-F1
#
_cell.length_a   1.000
_cell.length_b   1.000
_cell.length_c   1.000
_cell.angle_alpha   90.00
_cell.angle_beta   90.00
_cell.angle_gamma   90.00
#
_symmetry.space_group_name_H-M   'P 1'
#
loop_
_entity.id
_entity.type
_entity.pdbx_description
1 polymer ?
#
loop_
_entity_poly.entity_id
_entity_poly.type
_entity_poly.pdbx_seq_one_letter_code
_entity_poly.pdbx_strand_id
1 'polypeptide(L)'
;MKIRDLNKGEYIIVYDLGKSEHSGGITVVGKVIELEFDDDDKNKAVIDSVGNLYTVTDENYFDNWQDHMESITESVSGEERLSATTKVILNDQKEI
;
A
#
# COMPACT_ATOMS: atom_id res chain seq x y z
N MET A 1 -5.75 4.38 -7.20
CA MET A 1 -6.86 5.02 -6.43
C MET A 1 -6.49 6.45 -5.97
N LYS A 2 -7.31 7.17 -5.18
CA LYS A 2 -6.94 8.46 -4.54
C LYS A 2 -6.92 8.37 -3.02
N ILE A 3 -6.22 9.29 -2.35
CA ILE A 3 -6.08 9.27 -0.87
C ILE A 3 -7.44 9.49 -0.19
N ARG A 4 -8.32 10.27 -0.83
CA ARG A 4 -9.68 10.53 -0.34
C ARG A 4 -10.58 9.29 -0.32
N ASP A 5 -10.21 8.26 -1.08
CA ASP A 5 -10.92 6.97 -1.09
C ASP A 5 -10.38 5.99 -0.03
N LEU A 6 -9.30 6.36 0.69
CA LEU A 6 -8.68 5.51 1.71
C LEU A 6 -9.38 5.62 3.07
N ASN A 7 -9.38 4.51 3.80
CA ASN A 7 -9.77 4.46 5.19
C ASN A 7 -8.57 4.10 6.08
N LYS A 8 -8.58 4.61 7.32
CA LYS A 8 -7.60 4.19 8.32
C LYS A 8 -7.75 2.70 8.60
N GLY A 9 -6.63 2.00 8.64
CA GLY A 9 -6.54 0.56 8.87
C GLY A 9 -6.50 -0.28 7.60
N GLU A 10 -6.74 0.29 6.42
CA GLU A 10 -6.61 -0.42 5.15
C GLU A 10 -5.16 -0.63 4.75
N TYR A 11 -4.89 -1.71 4.01
CA TYR A 11 -3.59 -1.97 3.43
C TYR A 11 -3.54 -1.50 1.98
N ILE A 12 -2.51 -0.74 1.64
CA ILE A 12 -2.27 -0.27 0.27
C ILE A 12 -0.89 -0.67 -0.21
N ILE A 13 -0.74 -0.75 -1.53
CA ILE A 13 0.53 -0.89 -2.22
C ILE A 13 0.83 0.38 -3.00
N VAL A 14 2.00 0.98 -2.73
CA VAL A 14 2.48 2.20 -3.39
C VAL A 14 3.67 1.82 -4.26
N TYR A 15 3.68 2.20 -5.54
CA TYR A 15 4.66 1.69 -6.50
C TYR A 15 5.87 2.60 -6.75
N ASP A 16 5.70 3.89 -6.54
CA ASP A 16 6.67 4.94 -6.89
C ASP A 16 7.15 5.72 -5.66
N LEU A 17 7.12 5.10 -4.48
CA LEU A 17 7.48 5.81 -3.27
C LEU A 17 8.95 6.26 -3.35
N GLY A 18 9.22 7.53 -3.05
CA GLY A 18 10.56 8.13 -3.18
C GLY A 18 11.06 8.28 -4.62
N LYS A 19 10.19 8.18 -5.63
CA LYS A 19 10.55 8.44 -7.03
C LYS A 19 11.10 9.86 -7.18
N SER A 20 12.20 9.95 -7.92
CA SER A 20 12.84 11.22 -8.29
C SER A 20 13.24 11.16 -9.76
N GLU A 21 13.70 12.27 -10.33
CA GLU A 21 14.18 12.34 -11.72
C GLU A 21 15.28 11.31 -12.05
N HIS A 22 15.96 10.78 -11.03
CA HIS A 22 17.10 9.87 -11.17
C HIS A 22 16.90 8.47 -10.58
N SER A 23 15.75 8.20 -9.96
CA SER A 23 15.47 6.89 -9.36
C SER A 23 14.08 6.39 -9.74
N GLY A 24 14.00 5.13 -10.17
CA GLY A 24 12.75 4.39 -10.11
C GLY A 24 12.29 4.37 -8.65
N GLY A 25 11.03 4.73 -8.40
CA GLY A 25 10.48 4.65 -7.06
C GLY A 25 10.45 3.21 -6.56
N ILE A 26 10.29 3.04 -5.25
CA ILE A 26 10.20 1.71 -4.64
C ILE A 26 8.74 1.31 -4.45
N THR A 27 8.50 0.01 -4.55
CA THR A 27 7.19 -0.56 -4.22
C THR A 27 7.13 -0.90 -2.72
N VAL A 28 6.16 -0.33 -2.02
CA VAL A 28 5.98 -0.47 -0.57
C VAL A 28 4.54 -0.86 -0.27
N VAL A 29 4.35 -1.86 0.58
CA VAL A 29 3.02 -2.26 1.08
C VAL A 29 2.93 -1.85 2.54
N GLY A 30 1.88 -1.13 2.91
CA GLY A 30 1.72 -0.68 4.29
C GLY A 30 0.27 -0.43 4.68
N LYS A 31 0.02 -0.44 5.99
CA LYS A 31 -1.27 -0.14 6.60
C LYS A 31 -1.42 1.36 6.78
N VAL A 32 -2.52 1.93 6.31
CA VAL A 32 -2.86 3.33 6.53
C VAL A 32 -3.10 3.56 8.02
N ILE A 33 -2.21 4.30 8.68
CA ILE A 33 -2.35 4.65 10.11
C ILE A 33 -2.85 6.08 10.30
N GLU A 34 -2.58 6.96 9.33
CA GLU A 34 -2.97 8.36 9.37
C GLU A 34 -3.42 8.86 8.00
N LEU A 35 -4.39 9.77 8.00
CA LEU A 35 -4.94 10.42 6.83
C LEU A 35 -5.09 11.90 7.15
N GLU A 36 -4.55 12.75 6.27
CA GLU A 36 -4.63 14.19 6.32
C GLU A 36 -5.24 14.66 4.99
N PHE A 37 -6.39 15.33 5.08
CA PHE A 37 -7.09 15.90 3.93
C PHE A 37 -6.92 17.41 3.96
N ASP A 38 -6.48 17.97 2.84
CA ASP A 38 -6.27 19.40 2.67
C ASP A 38 -7.21 19.90 1.56
N ASP A 39 -7.81 21.09 1.76
CA ASP A 39 -8.74 21.69 0.79
C ASP A 39 -8.08 22.00 -0.56
N ASP A 40 -6.75 22.07 -0.61
CA ASP A 40 -5.95 22.40 -1.78
C ASP A 40 -5.54 21.15 -2.60
N ASP A 41 -6.24 20.02 -2.43
CA ASP A 41 -5.95 18.70 -3.02
C ASP A 41 -4.53 18.18 -2.68
N LYS A 42 -3.97 18.64 -1.56
CA LYS A 42 -2.68 18.19 -1.02
C LYS A 42 -2.86 17.10 0.04
N ASN A 43 -3.67 16.08 -0.27
CA ASN A 43 -3.95 15.03 0.70
C ASN A 43 -2.70 14.17 0.93
N LYS A 44 -2.58 13.67 2.16
CA LYS A 44 -1.47 12.80 2.57
C LYS A 44 -1.99 11.64 3.38
N ALA A 45 -1.35 10.49 3.20
CA ALA A 45 -1.53 9.32 4.04
C ALA A 45 -0.19 8.94 4.65
N VAL A 46 -0.20 8.47 5.90
CA VAL A 46 0.96 7.80 6.49
C VAL A 46 0.64 6.32 6.58
N ILE A 47 1.53 5.51 6.01
CA ILE A 47 1.44 4.06 6.07
C ILE A 47 2.55 3.47 6.96
N ASP A 48 2.21 2.46 7.73
CA ASP A 48 3.16 1.59 8.42
C ASP A 48 3.43 0.34 7.58
N SER A 49 4.68 0.15 7.20
CA SER A 49 5.17 -1.06 6.55
C SER A 49 6.15 -1.76 7.48
N VAL A 50 5.63 -2.73 8.24
CA VAL A 50 6.43 -3.58 9.14
C VAL A 50 7.27 -2.73 10.11
N GLY A 51 6.66 -1.70 10.71
CA GLY A 51 7.29 -0.78 11.65
C GLY A 51 8.08 0.38 11.02
N ASN A 52 8.06 0.51 9.70
CA ASN A 52 8.62 1.68 8.99
C ASN A 52 7.49 2.58 8.50
N LEU A 53 7.57 3.87 8.81
CA LEU A 53 6.57 4.84 8.42
C LEU A 53 6.93 5.49 7.09
N TYR A 54 5.96 5.55 6.19
CA TYR A 54 6.10 6.21 4.90
C TYR A 54 4.96 7.19 4.66
N THR A 55 5.28 8.33 4.07
CA THR A 55 4.28 9.32 3.64
C THR A 55 3.96 9.10 2.17
N VAL A 56 2.66 9.06 1.87
CA VAL A 56 2.08 8.91 0.53
C VAL A 56 1.30 10.18 0.22
N THR A 57 1.46 10.72 -0.97
CA THR A 57 0.71 11.89 -1.47
C THR A 57 -0.13 11.52 -2.69
N ASP A 58 -1.02 12.40 -3.12
CA ASP A 58 -1.82 12.19 -4.35
C ASP A 58 -1.00 12.13 -5.65
N GLU A 59 0.29 12.50 -5.58
CA GLU A 59 1.25 12.34 -6.69
C GLU A 59 1.75 10.91 -6.81
N ASN A 60 1.64 10.12 -5.74
CA ASN A 60 2.01 8.72 -5.77
C ASN A 60 0.94 7.87 -6.47
N TYR A 61 1.41 6.85 -7.18
CA TYR A 61 0.63 5.77 -7.75
C TYR A 61 0.53 4.61 -6.76
N PHE A 62 -0.69 4.36 -6.29
CA PHE A 62 -0.99 3.30 -5.34
C PHE A 62 -2.38 2.71 -5.58
N ASP A 63 -2.54 1.47 -5.13
CA ASP A 63 -3.75 0.68 -5.23
C ASP A 63 -4.06 -0.06 -3.93
N ASN A 64 -5.28 -0.58 -3.83
CA ASN A 64 -5.70 -1.36 -2.68
C ASN A 64 -4.97 -2.71 -2.70
N TRP A 65 -4.36 -3.08 -1.57
CA TRP A 65 -3.63 -4.33 -1.46
C TRP A 65 -4.54 -5.55 -1.61
N GLN A 66 -5.79 -5.48 -1.14
CA GLN A 66 -6.74 -6.59 -1.26
C GLN A 66 -7.05 -6.92 -2.72
N ASP A 67 -7.29 -5.90 -3.54
CA ASP A 67 -7.56 -6.04 -4.98
C ASP A 67 -6.37 -6.67 -5.72
N HIS A 68 -5.15 -6.23 -5.36
CA HIS A 68 -3.92 -6.81 -5.87
C HIS A 68 -3.77 -8.29 -5.48
N MET A 69 -4.17 -8.63 -4.25
CA MET A 69 -4.15 -10.00 -3.76
C MET A 69 -5.22 -10.87 -4.43
N GLU A 70 -6.44 -10.39 -4.67
CA GLU A 70 -7.45 -11.16 -5.40
C GLU A 70 -6.93 -11.54 -6.79
N SER A 71 -6.37 -10.60 -7.52
CA SER A 71 -5.75 -10.84 -8.83
C SER A 71 -4.60 -11.87 -8.78
N ILE A 72 -3.76 -11.82 -7.74
CA ILE A 72 -2.70 -12.83 -7.53
C ILE A 72 -3.28 -14.17 -7.12
N THR A 73 -4.28 -14.23 -6.24
CA THR A 73 -4.87 -15.49 -5.77
C THR A 73 -5.63 -16.23 -6.88
N GLU A 74 -6.30 -15.50 -7.78
CA GLU A 74 -6.87 -16.06 -9.00
C GLU A 74 -5.78 -16.61 -9.94
N SER A 75 -4.62 -15.93 -10.00
CA SER A 75 -3.45 -16.40 -10.77
C SER A 75 -2.71 -17.58 -10.11
N VAL A 76 -2.76 -17.71 -8.78
CA VAL A 76 -2.04 -18.71 -7.96
C VAL A 76 -2.80 -20.04 -7.80
N SER A 77 -3.98 -20.19 -8.43
CA SER A 77 -4.55 -21.53 -8.68
C SER A 77 -3.60 -22.44 -9.50
N GLY A 78 -2.54 -21.88 -10.09
CA GLY A 78 -1.31 -22.59 -10.44
C GLY A 78 -0.15 -22.14 -9.54
N GLU A 79 0.41 -23.06 -8.77
CA GLU A 79 1.57 -22.95 -7.86
C GLU A 79 2.51 -21.73 -8.03
N GLU A 80 2.51 -20.73 -7.13
CA GLU A 80 3.69 -19.86 -6.93
C GLU A 80 3.86 -19.32 -5.48
N ARG A 81 5.12 -19.10 -5.12
CA ARG A 81 5.63 -18.81 -3.77
C ARG A 81 5.39 -17.35 -3.38
N LEU A 82 4.46 -17.09 -2.45
CA LEU A 82 4.27 -15.77 -1.86
C LEU A 82 5.56 -15.23 -1.19
N SER A 83 5.84 -13.94 -1.41
CA SER A 83 6.93 -13.21 -0.74
C SER A 83 6.73 -13.17 0.78
N ALA A 84 7.82 -13.10 1.55
CA ALA A 84 7.78 -13.06 3.01
C ALA A 84 6.97 -11.87 3.54
N THR A 85 7.07 -10.70 2.92
CA THR A 85 6.29 -9.50 3.28
C THR A 85 4.79 -9.75 3.13
N THR A 86 4.37 -10.36 2.00
CA THR A 86 2.96 -10.73 1.77
C THR A 86 2.43 -11.68 2.84
N LYS A 87 3.24 -12.64 3.28
CA LYS A 87 2.85 -13.59 4.34
C LYS A 87 2.67 -12.93 5.70
N VAL A 88 3.53 -11.96 6.05
CA VAL A 88 3.43 -11.20 7.30
C VAL A 88 2.14 -10.38 7.34
N ILE A 89 1.85 -9.66 6.25
CA ILE A 89 0.63 -8.85 6.12
C ILE A 89 -0.63 -9.73 6.19
N LEU A 90 -0.62 -10.89 5.52
CA LEU A 90 -1.73 -11.85 5.58
C LEU A 90 -1.95 -12.43 6.98
N ASN A 91 -0.88 -12.66 7.74
CA ASN A 91 -1.00 -13.15 9.11
C ASN A 91 -1.63 -12.08 10.02
N ASP A 92 -1.20 -10.81 9.91
CA ASP A 92 -1.79 -9.68 10.64
C ASP A 92 -3.29 -9.50 10.34
N GLN A 93 -3.72 -9.73 9.10
CA GLN A 93 -5.13 -9.65 8.70
C GLN A 93 -6.01 -10.80 9.21
N LYS A 94 -5.42 -11.93 9.62
CA LYS A 94 -6.16 -13.14 10.04
C LYS A 94 -6.49 -13.15 11.54
N GLU A 95 -5.92 -12.24 12.32
CA GLU A 95 -6.07 -12.15 13.78
C GLU A 95 -7.18 -11.16 14.21
N ILE A 96 -8.10 -10.78 13.32
CA ILE A 96 -9.29 -9.94 13.61
C ILE A 96 -10.55 -10.80 13.66
#